data_AF-A0A7C5X7H8-F1
#
_entry.id   AF-A0A7C5X7H8-F1
#
_cell.length_a   1.000
_cell.length_b   1.000
_cell.length_c   1.000
_cell.angle_alpha   90.00
_cell.angle_beta   90.00
_cell.angle_gamma   90.00
#
_symmetry.space_group_name_H-M   'P 1'
#
loop_
_entity.id
_entity.type
_entity.pdbx_description
1 polymer ?
#
loop_
_entity_poly.entity_id
_entity_poly.type
_entity_poly.pdbx_seq_one_letter_code
_entity_poly.pdbx_strand_id
1 'polypeptide(L)'
;MVKEYEIVMPSACKVYELGDVSKLPLIREALEAGAKSERSDSIKLAVLESSRTSLRGVAELAGEGHKVAFEIFGFRGKLFLLVPAGKKVARRVAKAISELTGVEVREAVLPSRKLEVLLAEGVVKLVIFDMVRIPGLRRVMLTGDAVSDTEIFKELFQACVIKYVVFEDREGILLGVSDSFSVVAFSRLAGEDLLELVKEKLLPLAAGEPW
;
A
#
# COMPACT_ATOMS: atom_id res chain seq x y z
N MET A 1 14.21 27.26 -11.68
CA MET A 1 13.82 26.26 -12.68
C MET A 1 13.79 24.91 -11.97
N VAL A 2 12.64 24.54 -11.43
CA VAL A 2 12.46 23.26 -10.72
C VAL A 2 12.44 22.18 -11.79
N LYS A 3 13.40 21.25 -11.76
CA LYS A 3 13.37 20.10 -12.67
C LYS A 3 12.13 19.30 -12.32
N GLU A 4 11.16 19.21 -13.23
CA GLU A 4 10.15 18.15 -13.18
C GLU A 4 10.89 16.82 -13.21
N TYR A 5 10.79 16.07 -12.12
CA TYR A 5 11.45 14.78 -11.97
C TYR A 5 10.54 13.72 -12.61
N GLU A 6 11.06 12.96 -13.59
CA GLU A 6 10.39 11.78 -14.12
C GLU A 6 10.42 10.66 -13.08
N ILE A 7 9.47 10.70 -12.15
CA ILE A 7 9.20 9.60 -11.24
C ILE A 7 8.47 8.55 -12.07
N VAL A 8 9.13 7.41 -12.34
CA VAL A 8 8.47 6.28 -13.01
C VAL A 8 7.30 5.85 -12.15
N MET A 9 6.08 6.18 -12.58
CA MET A 9 4.87 5.96 -11.81
C MET A 9 4.56 4.47 -11.78
N PRO A 10 4.65 3.81 -10.62
CA PRO A 10 4.45 2.38 -10.54
C PRO A 10 2.97 2.07 -10.50
N SER A 11 2.60 0.98 -11.15
CA SER A 11 1.29 0.35 -11.06
C SER A 11 1.04 -0.29 -9.69
N ALA A 12 1.87 -0.06 -8.68
CA ALA A 12 1.74 -0.69 -7.38
C ALA A 12 2.03 0.28 -6.24
N CYS A 13 1.29 0.14 -5.15
CA CYS A 13 1.47 0.87 -3.91
C CYS A 13 1.49 -0.10 -2.73
N LYS A 14 2.41 0.10 -1.79
CA LYS A 14 2.46 -0.63 -0.54
C LYS A 14 2.15 0.32 0.61
N VAL A 15 1.25 -0.11 1.49
CA VAL A 15 0.80 0.66 2.65
C VAL A 15 1.43 0.10 3.93
N TYR A 16 1.90 0.99 4.79
CA TYR A 16 2.44 0.70 6.11
C TYR A 16 1.77 1.54 7.19
N GLU A 17 1.75 1.05 8.42
CA GLU A 17 1.31 1.77 9.63
C GLU A 17 2.54 2.13 10.48
N LEU A 18 2.58 3.38 10.95
CA LEU A 18 3.68 3.96 11.75
C LEU A 18 3.26 4.20 13.22
N GLY A 19 2.01 3.87 13.56
CA GLY A 19 1.41 4.06 14.88
C GLY A 19 0.57 5.33 14.93
N ASP A 20 0.61 6.05 16.05
CA ASP A 20 -0.22 7.23 16.28
C ASP A 20 0.23 8.46 15.49
N VAL A 21 -0.72 9.30 15.06
CA VAL A 21 -0.47 10.54 14.32
C VAL A 21 0.43 11.55 15.07
N SER A 22 0.48 11.48 16.40
CA SER A 22 1.38 12.27 17.25
C SER A 22 2.87 12.07 16.94
N LYS A 23 3.23 10.99 16.23
CA LYS A 23 4.62 10.74 15.79
C LYS A 23 5.04 11.55 14.57
N LEU A 24 4.09 12.16 13.83
CA LEU A 24 4.39 12.87 12.58
C LEU A 24 5.42 14.00 12.75
N PRO A 25 5.37 14.87 13.79
CA PRO A 25 6.38 15.90 14.00
C PRO A 25 7.80 15.34 14.18
N LEU A 26 7.96 14.25 14.93
CA LEU A 26 9.25 13.58 15.16
C LEU A 26 9.79 12.98 13.85
N ILE A 27 8.94 12.34 13.05
CA ILE A 27 9.33 11.79 11.75
C ILE A 27 9.77 12.91 10.80
N ARG A 28 9.04 14.04 10.78
CA ARG A 28 9.39 15.22 9.99
C ARG A 28 10.77 15.75 10.36
N GLU A 29 11.01 15.99 11.64
CA GLU A 29 12.30 16.49 12.14
C GLU A 29 13.46 15.55 11.77
N ALA A 30 13.30 14.24 11.96
CA ALA A 30 14.31 13.25 11.60
C ALA A 30 14.60 13.20 10.09
N LEU A 31 13.57 13.32 9.23
CA LEU A 31 13.75 13.36 7.78
C LEU A 31 14.44 14.63 7.31
N GLU A 32 14.07 15.79 7.86
CA GLU A 32 14.69 17.08 7.54
C GLU A 32 16.14 17.18 8.03
N ALA A 33 16.46 16.59 9.18
CA ALA A 33 17.82 16.48 9.69
C ALA A 33 18.65 15.46 8.91
N GLY A 34 18.08 14.30 8.59
CA GLY A 34 18.73 13.23 7.82
C GLY A 34 19.13 13.66 6.41
N ALA A 35 18.30 14.48 5.75
CA ALA A 35 18.60 15.04 4.43
C ALA A 35 19.87 15.94 4.43
N LYS A 36 20.28 16.46 5.59
CA LYS A 36 21.47 17.31 5.76
C LYS A 36 22.73 16.50 6.11
N SER A 37 22.59 15.20 6.34
CA SER A 37 23.67 14.30 6.74
C SER A 37 24.17 13.49 5.54
N GLU A 38 25.47 13.51 5.27
CA GLU A 38 26.12 12.64 4.27
C GLU A 38 26.22 11.19 4.76
N ARG A 39 25.09 10.56 5.12
CA ARG A 39 25.08 9.14 5.47
C ARG A 39 25.34 8.30 4.22
N SER A 40 26.28 7.36 4.37
CA SER A 40 26.66 6.34 3.39
C SER A 40 25.64 5.19 3.29
N ASP A 41 24.36 5.46 3.52
CA ASP A 41 23.32 4.45 3.44
C ASP A 41 22.85 4.28 1.99
N SER A 42 22.53 3.03 1.63
CA SER A 42 22.09 2.64 0.28
C SER A 42 20.81 3.32 -0.23
N ILE A 43 20.18 4.17 0.59
CA ILE A 43 18.99 4.96 0.26
C ILE A 43 19.13 6.34 0.87
N LYS A 44 19.00 7.39 0.05
CA LYS A 44 18.90 8.78 0.51
C LYS A 44 17.43 9.19 0.58
N LEU A 45 17.01 9.73 1.71
CA LEU A 45 15.65 10.23 1.92
C LEU A 45 15.67 11.77 1.91
N ALA A 46 14.73 12.38 1.20
CA ALA A 46 14.55 13.83 1.20
C ALA A 46 13.06 14.18 1.34
N VAL A 47 12.77 15.29 2.02
CA VAL A 47 11.42 15.86 2.09
C VAL A 47 11.21 16.76 0.87
N LEU A 48 10.08 16.57 0.19
CA LEU A 48 9.65 17.42 -0.93
C LEU A 48 8.64 18.46 -0.45
N GLU A 49 7.64 18.01 0.30
CA GLU A 49 6.57 18.85 0.81
C GLU A 49 6.17 18.40 2.22
N SER A 50 5.74 19.34 3.04
CA SER A 50 5.39 19.08 4.43
C SER A 50 4.22 19.97 4.83
N SER A 51 3.21 19.38 5.43
CA SER A 51 2.04 20.07 5.98
C SER A 51 1.84 19.66 7.44
N ARG A 52 0.84 20.23 8.12
CA ARG A 52 0.52 19.84 9.50
C ARG A 52 0.13 18.35 9.62
N THR A 53 -0.50 17.77 8.59
CA THR A 53 -1.12 16.44 8.63
C THR A 53 -0.47 15.43 7.70
N SER A 54 0.45 15.86 6.83
CA SER A 54 1.13 15.01 5.86
C SER A 54 2.57 15.45 5.59
N LEU A 55 3.35 14.55 5.02
CA LEU A 55 4.70 14.76 4.54
C LEU A 55 4.87 13.95 3.24
N ARG A 56 5.29 14.60 2.16
CA ARG A 56 5.72 13.94 0.93
C ARG A 56 7.25 13.98 0.85
N GLY A 57 7.85 12.86 0.49
CA GLY A 57 9.29 12.73 0.33
C GLY A 57 9.67 11.88 -0.86
N VAL A 58 10.97 11.77 -1.09
CA VAL A 58 11.57 10.94 -2.12
C VAL A 58 12.69 10.11 -1.54
N ALA A 59 12.73 8.84 -1.93
CA ALA A 59 13.80 7.90 -1.66
C ALA A 59 14.61 7.68 -2.92
N GLU A 60 15.89 8.05 -2.90
CA GLU A 60 16.84 7.78 -3.98
C GLU A 60 17.61 6.50 -3.65
N LEU A 61 17.43 5.47 -4.47
CA LEU A 61 18.10 4.18 -4.30
C LEU A 61 19.51 4.23 -4.90
N ALA A 62 20.53 3.85 -4.12
CA ALA A 62 21.91 3.82 -4.59
C ALA A 62 22.08 2.87 -5.80
N GLY A 63 22.92 3.30 -6.76
CA GLY A 63 23.37 2.49 -7.90
C GLY A 63 22.60 2.68 -9.21
N GLU A 64 21.36 3.16 -9.19
CA GLU A 64 20.51 3.24 -10.40
C GLU A 64 19.89 4.62 -10.65
N GLY A 65 20.06 5.59 -9.74
CA GLY A 65 19.39 6.90 -9.83
C GLY A 65 17.86 6.82 -9.72
N HIS A 66 17.32 5.63 -9.41
CA HIS A 66 15.89 5.38 -9.29
C HIS A 66 15.34 6.08 -8.04
N LYS A 67 14.36 6.95 -8.27
CA LYS A 67 13.70 7.73 -7.24
C LYS A 67 12.28 7.24 -7.04
N VAL A 68 11.90 7.05 -5.79
CA VAL A 68 10.58 6.61 -5.40
C VAL A 68 9.99 7.64 -4.46
N ALA A 69 8.89 8.27 -4.87
CA ALA A 69 8.11 9.12 -3.97
C ALA A 69 7.57 8.29 -2.80
N PHE A 70 7.30 8.93 -1.68
CA PHE A 70 6.51 8.36 -0.59
C PHE A 70 5.69 9.45 0.09
N GLU A 71 4.56 9.06 0.68
CA GLU A 71 3.70 9.96 1.45
C GLU A 71 3.45 9.39 2.83
N ILE A 72 3.66 10.21 3.87
CA ILE A 72 3.29 9.92 5.25
C ILE A 72 2.14 10.84 5.62
N PHE A 73 1.04 10.32 6.12
CA PHE A 73 -0.10 11.14 6.50
C PHE A 73 -0.95 10.53 7.62
N GLY A 74 -1.64 11.39 8.36
CA GLY A 74 -2.56 10.99 9.41
C GLY A 74 -3.93 10.61 8.85
N PHE A 75 -4.48 9.48 9.29
CA PHE A 75 -5.85 9.05 9.01
C PHE A 75 -6.45 8.36 10.23
N ARG A 76 -7.60 8.86 10.72
CA ARG A 76 -8.31 8.33 11.90
C ARG A 76 -7.41 8.08 13.13
N GLY A 77 -6.57 9.07 13.46
CA GLY A 77 -5.64 9.00 14.60
C GLY A 77 -4.38 8.17 14.37
N LYS A 78 -4.31 7.39 13.29
CA LYS A 78 -3.13 6.60 12.91
C LYS A 78 -2.31 7.31 11.84
N LEU A 79 -1.04 6.96 11.76
CA LEU A 79 -0.09 7.44 10.77
C LEU A 79 0.19 6.33 9.76
N PHE A 80 0.05 6.64 8.48
CA PHE A 80 0.30 5.70 7.39
C PHE A 80 1.44 6.18 6.52
N LEU A 81 2.15 5.24 5.90
CA LEU A 81 3.15 5.46 4.85
C LEU A 81 2.69 4.74 3.59
N LEU A 82 2.56 5.49 2.51
CA LEU A 82 2.31 4.98 1.17
C LEU A 82 3.62 5.05 0.39
N VAL A 83 4.03 3.91 -0.14
CA VAL A 83 5.15 3.82 -1.07
C VAL A 83 4.62 3.29 -2.40
N PRO A 84 4.41 4.16 -3.41
CA PRO A 84 4.12 3.72 -4.77
C PRO A 84 5.39 3.02 -5.30
N ALA A 85 5.51 1.72 -5.07
CA ALA A 85 6.51 0.83 -5.61
C ALA A 85 6.14 -0.64 -5.34
N GLY A 86 6.77 -1.55 -6.08
CA GLY A 86 6.69 -2.98 -5.77
C GLY A 86 7.28 -3.34 -4.40
N LYS A 87 6.81 -4.45 -3.81
CA LYS A 87 7.11 -4.89 -2.43
C LYS A 87 8.59 -4.78 -2.03
N LYS A 88 9.52 -5.19 -2.90
CA LYS A 88 10.97 -5.18 -2.60
C LYS A 88 11.48 -3.76 -2.37
N VAL A 89 11.11 -2.83 -3.23
CA VAL A 89 11.54 -1.43 -3.14
C VAL A 89 10.84 -0.73 -1.99
N ALA A 90 9.51 -0.89 -1.88
CA ALA A 90 8.72 -0.33 -0.78
C ALA A 90 9.25 -0.75 0.59
N ARG A 91 9.64 -2.02 0.76
CA ARG A 91 10.22 -2.53 2.02
C ARG A 91 11.56 -1.88 2.33
N ARG A 92 12.40 -1.60 1.33
CA ARG A 92 13.67 -0.90 1.55
C ARG A 92 13.42 0.54 2.00
N VAL A 93 12.47 1.24 1.38
CA VAL A 93 12.06 2.61 1.76
C VAL A 93 11.51 2.63 3.20
N ALA A 94 10.57 1.73 3.53
CA ALA A 94 10.01 1.59 4.86
C ALA A 94 11.09 1.31 5.92
N LYS A 95 12.05 0.43 5.62
CA LYS A 95 13.19 0.13 6.49
C LYS A 95 14.06 1.37 6.72
N ALA A 96 14.42 2.10 5.66
CA ALA A 96 15.22 3.32 5.78
C ALA A 96 14.52 4.40 6.62
N ILE A 97 13.20 4.57 6.45
CA ILE A 97 12.40 5.48 7.29
C ILE A 97 12.43 5.02 8.75
N SER A 98 12.27 3.73 9.01
CA SER A 98 12.31 3.18 10.38
C SER A 98 13.67 3.40 11.04
N GLU A 99 14.77 3.12 10.34
CA GLU A 99 16.14 3.30 10.84
C GLU A 99 16.48 4.77 11.09
N LEU A 100 16.01 5.68 10.22
CA LEU A 100 16.27 7.12 10.37
C LEU A 100 15.46 7.74 11.52
N THR A 101 14.20 7.35 11.66
CA THR A 101 13.26 7.99 12.59
C THR A 101 13.19 7.29 13.96
N GLY A 102 13.68 6.05 14.06
CA GLY A 102 13.47 5.19 15.22
C GLY A 102 12.02 4.72 15.39
N VAL A 103 11.12 5.06 14.46
CA VAL A 103 9.72 4.64 14.51
C VAL A 103 9.58 3.27 13.87
N GLU A 104 8.88 2.37 14.56
CA GLU A 104 8.53 1.07 14.01
C GLU A 104 7.57 1.22 12.81
N VAL A 105 7.92 0.61 11.67
CA VAL A 105 7.09 0.60 10.46
C VAL A 105 6.57 -0.82 10.23
N ARG A 106 5.25 -1.01 10.32
CA ARG A 106 4.58 -2.30 10.14
C ARG A 106 3.83 -2.33 8.82
N GLU A 107 3.76 -3.49 8.15
CA GLU A 107 2.87 -3.63 7.00
C GLU A 107 1.43 -3.40 7.46
N ALA A 108 0.70 -2.54 6.77
CA ALA A 108 -0.72 -2.36 7.07
C ALA A 108 -1.47 -3.64 6.69
N VAL A 109 -2.52 -3.96 7.44
CA VAL A 109 -3.34 -5.15 7.20
C VAL A 109 -4.72 -4.68 6.76
N LEU A 110 -5.17 -5.21 5.63
CA LEU A 110 -6.56 -5.13 5.20
C LEU A 110 -7.22 -6.47 5.53
N PRO A 111 -8.09 -6.53 6.56
CA PRO A 111 -8.71 -7.78 6.97
C PRO A 111 -9.45 -8.44 5.81
N SER A 112 -9.34 -9.76 5.66
CA SER A 112 -9.98 -10.49 4.55
C SER A 112 -11.49 -10.25 4.49
N ARG A 113 -12.15 -10.07 5.65
CA ARG A 113 -13.58 -9.71 5.72
C ARG A 113 -13.91 -8.31 5.19
N LYS A 114 -12.94 -7.40 5.13
CA LYS A 114 -13.13 -6.06 4.56
C LYS A 114 -12.89 -6.06 3.04
N LEU A 115 -12.20 -7.07 2.51
CA LEU A 115 -12.15 -7.31 1.06
C LEU A 115 -13.52 -7.69 0.50
N GLU A 116 -14.44 -8.21 1.32
CA GLU A 116 -15.83 -8.51 0.93
C GLU A 116 -16.58 -7.30 0.39
N VAL A 117 -16.29 -6.11 0.95
CA VAL A 117 -16.87 -4.85 0.47
C VAL A 117 -16.45 -4.60 -0.97
N LEU A 118 -15.16 -4.84 -1.29
CA LEU A 118 -14.64 -4.71 -2.65
C LEU A 118 -15.25 -5.74 -3.62
N LEU A 119 -15.52 -6.96 -3.11
CA LEU A 119 -16.17 -8.03 -3.87
C LEU A 119 -17.63 -7.70 -4.19
N ALA A 120 -18.32 -6.98 -3.31
CA ALA A 120 -19.73 -6.61 -3.48
C ALA A 120 -19.93 -5.38 -4.39
N GLU A 121 -18.93 -4.50 -4.48
CA GLU A 121 -19.04 -3.25 -5.22
C GLU A 121 -18.53 -3.31 -6.66
N GLY A 122 -17.75 -4.34 -7.01
CA GLY A 122 -17.12 -4.49 -8.33
C GLY A 122 -17.24 -5.88 -8.93
N VAL A 123 -16.70 -6.04 -10.14
CA VAL A 123 -16.67 -7.33 -10.85
C VAL A 123 -15.37 -8.04 -10.55
N VAL A 124 -15.45 -9.15 -9.83
CA VAL A 124 -14.26 -9.89 -9.37
C VAL A 124 -13.73 -10.76 -10.49
N LYS A 125 -12.48 -10.50 -10.91
CA LYS A 125 -11.79 -11.24 -11.97
C LYS A 125 -10.91 -12.36 -11.42
N LEU A 126 -10.35 -12.16 -10.23
CA LEU A 126 -9.44 -13.13 -9.61
C LEU A 126 -9.55 -13.07 -8.09
N VAL A 127 -9.48 -14.21 -7.42
CA VAL A 127 -9.30 -14.28 -5.97
C VAL A 127 -8.32 -15.39 -5.61
N ILE A 128 -7.46 -15.13 -4.63
CA ILE A 128 -6.53 -16.10 -4.06
C ILE A 128 -6.94 -16.35 -2.61
N PHE A 129 -7.24 -17.60 -2.30
CA PHE A 129 -7.51 -18.09 -0.96
C PHE A 129 -6.28 -18.79 -0.37
N ASP A 130 -6.07 -18.62 0.94
CA ASP A 130 -5.16 -19.41 1.75
C ASP A 130 -5.91 -20.60 2.34
N MET A 131 -5.40 -21.81 2.09
CA MET A 131 -6.09 -23.07 2.42
C MET A 131 -5.67 -23.57 3.80
N VAL A 132 -5.93 -22.77 4.83
CA VAL A 132 -5.44 -23.01 6.20
C VAL A 132 -5.96 -24.31 6.85
N ARG A 133 -7.01 -24.92 6.28
CA ARG A 133 -7.68 -26.11 6.82
C ARG A 133 -7.41 -27.41 6.05
N ILE A 134 -6.67 -27.38 4.94
CA ILE A 134 -6.44 -28.55 4.08
C ILE A 134 -4.94 -28.89 4.07
N PRO A 135 -4.51 -29.95 4.78
CA PRO A 135 -3.11 -30.38 4.75
C PRO A 135 -2.60 -30.63 3.33
N GLY A 136 -1.41 -30.14 3.02
CA GLY A 136 -0.78 -30.28 1.70
C GLY A 136 -1.24 -29.25 0.65
N LEU A 137 -2.34 -28.54 0.87
CA LEU A 137 -2.82 -27.49 -0.03
C LEU A 137 -2.51 -26.11 0.57
N ARG A 138 -1.78 -25.27 -0.17
CA ARG A 138 -1.39 -23.93 0.31
C ARG A 138 -2.36 -22.85 -0.14
N ARG A 139 -2.66 -22.80 -1.45
CA ARG A 139 -3.49 -21.74 -2.04
C ARG A 139 -4.37 -22.29 -3.15
N VAL A 140 -5.55 -21.70 -3.28
CA VAL A 140 -6.44 -21.88 -4.44
C VAL A 140 -6.64 -20.52 -5.08
N MET A 141 -6.57 -20.48 -6.41
CA MET A 141 -6.82 -19.29 -7.21
C MET A 141 -8.04 -19.55 -8.10
N LEU A 142 -9.04 -18.68 -8.01
CA LEU A 142 -10.14 -18.63 -8.95
C LEU A 142 -9.91 -17.46 -9.91
N THR A 143 -10.12 -17.67 -11.20
CA THR A 143 -9.98 -16.65 -12.25
C THR A 143 -11.11 -16.79 -13.26
N GLY A 144 -11.65 -15.67 -13.75
CA GLY A 144 -12.78 -15.64 -14.67
C GLY A 144 -13.38 -14.24 -14.79
N ASP A 145 -14.52 -14.11 -15.48
CA ASP A 145 -15.11 -12.79 -15.73
C ASP A 145 -15.95 -12.25 -14.57
N ALA A 146 -16.44 -13.13 -13.68
CA ALA A 146 -17.21 -12.80 -12.48
C ALA A 146 -17.09 -13.94 -11.44
N VAL A 147 -15.89 -14.11 -10.87
CA VAL A 147 -15.62 -15.29 -10.00
C VAL A 147 -16.42 -15.29 -8.71
N SER A 148 -16.80 -14.11 -8.21
CA SER A 148 -17.64 -13.94 -7.02
C SER A 148 -19.02 -14.60 -7.13
N ASP A 149 -19.51 -14.80 -8.34
CA ASP A 149 -20.87 -15.27 -8.60
C ASP A 149 -20.95 -16.81 -8.61
N THR A 150 -19.80 -17.48 -8.60
CA THR A 150 -19.70 -18.93 -8.69
C THR A 150 -19.97 -19.62 -7.35
N GLU A 151 -20.56 -20.82 -7.38
CA GLU A 151 -20.78 -21.60 -6.14
C GLU A 151 -19.47 -21.97 -5.44
N ILE A 152 -18.42 -22.30 -6.20
CA ILE A 152 -17.09 -22.61 -5.64
C ILE A 152 -16.48 -21.41 -4.90
N PHE A 153 -16.75 -20.19 -5.34
CA PHE A 153 -16.35 -19.00 -4.61
C PHE A 153 -17.04 -18.93 -3.25
N LYS A 154 -18.37 -19.11 -3.21
CA LYS A 154 -19.15 -19.06 -1.96
C LYS A 154 -18.67 -20.11 -0.95
N GLU A 155 -18.39 -21.33 -1.41
CA GLU A 155 -17.86 -22.41 -0.58
C GLU A 155 -16.48 -22.07 0.00
N LEU A 156 -15.53 -21.64 -0.85
CA LEU A 156 -14.18 -21.32 -0.41
C LEU A 156 -14.15 -20.09 0.50
N PHE A 157 -14.98 -19.10 0.21
CA PHE A 157 -15.10 -17.87 0.98
C PHE A 157 -15.51 -18.11 2.43
N GLN A 158 -16.43 -19.05 2.68
CA GLN A 158 -16.85 -19.40 4.04
C GLN A 158 -15.78 -20.19 4.82
N ALA A 159 -14.94 -20.94 4.12
CA ALA A 159 -14.00 -21.88 4.73
C ALA A 159 -12.55 -21.35 4.84
N CYS A 160 -12.19 -20.34 4.05
CA CYS A 160 -10.81 -19.94 3.80
C CYS A 160 -10.57 -18.44 4.01
N VAL A 161 -9.30 -18.02 3.91
CA VAL A 161 -8.88 -16.63 4.09
C VAL A 161 -8.49 -16.03 2.74
N ILE A 162 -9.11 -14.92 2.33
CA ILE A 162 -8.69 -14.20 1.12
C ILE A 162 -7.32 -13.56 1.36
N LYS A 163 -6.39 -13.80 0.43
CA LYS A 163 -5.04 -13.20 0.40
C LYS A 163 -4.90 -12.11 -0.64
N TYR A 164 -5.61 -12.23 -1.75
CA TYR A 164 -5.53 -11.29 -2.85
C TYR A 164 -6.81 -11.34 -3.67
N VAL A 165 -7.26 -10.19 -4.14
CA VAL A 165 -8.39 -10.04 -5.05
C VAL A 165 -7.98 -9.16 -6.21
N VAL A 166 -8.43 -9.46 -7.41
CA VAL A 166 -8.46 -8.55 -8.55
C VAL A 166 -9.91 -8.31 -8.94
N PHE A 167 -10.32 -7.05 -8.97
CA PHE A 167 -11.68 -6.65 -9.31
C PHE A 167 -11.66 -5.37 -10.14
N GLU A 168 -12.68 -5.21 -10.97
CA GLU A 168 -12.99 -3.99 -11.68
C GLU A 168 -13.99 -3.19 -10.84
N ASP A 169 -13.65 -1.96 -10.47
CA ASP A 169 -14.58 -1.10 -9.74
C ASP A 169 -15.68 -0.53 -10.65
N ARG A 170 -16.61 0.24 -10.09
CA ARG A 170 -17.74 0.83 -10.85
C ARG A 170 -17.29 1.85 -11.90
N GLU A 171 -16.06 2.34 -11.82
CA GLU A 171 -15.47 3.30 -12.76
C GLU A 171 -14.66 2.58 -13.86
N GLY A 172 -14.62 1.24 -13.86
CA GLY A 172 -13.87 0.44 -14.83
C GLY A 172 -12.37 0.33 -14.51
N ILE A 173 -11.97 0.67 -13.28
CA ILE A 173 -10.57 0.58 -12.85
C ILE A 173 -10.30 -0.83 -12.34
N LEU A 174 -9.38 -1.53 -13.02
CA LEU A 174 -8.97 -2.88 -12.65
C LEU A 174 -7.87 -2.81 -11.57
N LEU A 175 -8.19 -3.26 -10.37
CA LEU A 175 -7.34 -3.18 -9.19
C LEU A 175 -7.10 -4.55 -8.58
N GLY A 176 -5.88 -4.76 -8.11
CA GLY A 176 -5.46 -5.87 -7.27
C GLY A 176 -5.20 -5.41 -5.85
N VAL A 177 -5.74 -6.09 -4.84
CA VAL A 177 -5.54 -5.73 -3.43
C VAL A 177 -5.22 -6.99 -2.61
N SER A 178 -4.15 -6.93 -1.81
CA SER A 178 -3.76 -8.03 -0.90
C SER A 178 -4.19 -7.80 0.55
N ASP A 179 -4.26 -8.86 1.35
CA ASP A 179 -4.49 -8.79 2.81
C ASP A 179 -3.38 -8.03 3.56
N SER A 180 -2.15 -8.06 3.05
CA SER A 180 -1.03 -7.23 3.52
C SER A 180 -1.07 -5.79 2.97
N PHE A 181 -2.20 -5.37 2.42
CA PHE A 181 -2.43 -4.01 1.92
C PHE A 181 -1.40 -3.53 0.86
N SER A 182 -1.09 -4.43 -0.07
CA SER A 182 -0.41 -4.11 -1.31
C SER A 182 -1.49 -3.91 -2.38
N VAL A 183 -1.41 -2.82 -3.13
CA VAL A 183 -2.38 -2.45 -4.16
C VAL A 183 -1.67 -2.42 -5.50
N VAL A 184 -2.31 -2.94 -6.54
CA VAL A 184 -1.80 -2.95 -7.91
C VAL A 184 -2.89 -2.43 -8.84
N ALA A 185 -2.63 -1.39 -9.62
CA ALA A 185 -3.49 -0.97 -10.70
C ALA A 185 -3.09 -1.67 -12.00
N PHE A 186 -4.00 -2.43 -12.58
CA PHE A 186 -3.83 -3.03 -13.90
C PHE A 186 -4.30 -2.09 -15.03
N SER A 187 -5.22 -1.18 -14.72
CA SER A 187 -5.55 -0.05 -15.58
C SER A 187 -4.43 1.01 -15.55
N ARG A 188 -4.27 1.78 -16.64
CA ARG A 188 -3.37 2.93 -16.66
C ARG A 188 -3.97 4.04 -15.78
N LEU A 189 -3.33 4.30 -14.65
CA LEU A 189 -3.59 5.43 -13.77
C LEU A 189 -2.39 6.37 -13.80
N ALA A 190 -2.59 7.68 -13.62
CA ALA A 190 -1.47 8.51 -13.18
C ALA A 190 -1.07 8.07 -11.76
N GLY A 191 0.20 8.22 -11.43
CA GLY A 191 0.74 7.74 -10.15
C GLY A 191 0.19 8.48 -8.93
N GLU A 192 -0.21 9.74 -9.07
CA GLU A 192 -0.95 10.45 -8.01
C GLU A 192 -2.36 9.89 -7.83
N ASP A 193 -3.04 9.53 -8.92
CA ASP A 193 -4.37 8.90 -8.89
C ASP A 193 -4.35 7.59 -8.08
N LEU A 194 -3.29 6.78 -8.19
CA LEU A 194 -3.17 5.55 -7.38
C LEU A 194 -3.07 5.86 -5.89
N LEU A 195 -2.31 6.90 -5.51
CA LEU A 195 -2.19 7.29 -4.10
C LEU A 195 -3.51 7.82 -3.56
N GLU A 196 -4.20 8.66 -4.33
CA GLU A 196 -5.52 9.18 -3.97
C GLU A 196 -6.55 8.06 -3.86
N LEU A 197 -6.59 7.14 -4.83
CA LEU A 197 -7.44 5.95 -4.79
C LEU A 197 -7.20 5.12 -3.52
N VAL A 198 -5.93 4.89 -3.16
CA VAL A 198 -5.59 4.16 -1.93
C VAL A 198 -6.09 4.93 -0.70
N LYS A 199 -5.89 6.25 -0.64
CA LYS A 199 -6.28 7.09 0.51
C LYS A 199 -7.79 7.18 0.68
N GLU A 200 -8.52 7.38 -0.42
CA GLU A 200 -9.94 7.71 -0.40
C GLU A 200 -10.84 6.48 -0.44
N LYS A 201 -10.49 5.45 -1.22
CA LYS A 201 -11.33 4.25 -1.40
C LYS A 201 -10.87 3.09 -0.52
N LEU A 202 -9.57 2.79 -0.47
CA LEU A 202 -9.09 1.53 0.14
C LEU A 202 -8.71 1.65 1.62
N LEU A 203 -8.08 2.75 2.04
CA LEU A 203 -7.68 2.97 3.43
C LEU A 203 -8.84 3.00 4.43
N PRO A 204 -10.02 3.56 4.12
CA PRO A 204 -11.18 3.49 5.01
C PRO A 204 -11.60 2.06 5.36
N LEU A 205 -11.35 1.09 4.48
CA LEU A 205 -11.65 -0.33 4.71
C LEU A 205 -10.68 -0.99 5.70
N ALA A 206 -9.42 -0.54 5.73
CA ALA A 206 -8.40 -1.04 6.65
C ALA A 206 -8.43 -0.34 8.02
N ALA A 207 -8.76 0.96 8.05
CA ALA A 207 -8.69 1.81 9.23
C ALA A 207 -10.06 2.05 9.91
N GLY A 208 -11.04 1.14 9.73
CA GLY A 208 -12.40 1.26 10.26
C GLY A 208 -12.88 0.08 11.11
N GLU A 209 -13.25 0.42 12.34
CA GLU A 209 -13.77 -0.27 13.55
C GLU A 209 -14.55 -1.61 13.42
N PRO A 210 -14.62 -2.39 14.53
CA PRO A 210 -15.56 -3.49 14.67
C PRO A 210 -16.98 -2.93 14.61
N TRP A 211 -17.82 -3.53 13.77
CA TRP A 211 -19.26 -3.34 13.85
C TRP A 211 -19.77 -3.83 15.21
#